data_AF-A0A212F1E7-F1
#
_entry.id   AF-A0A212F1E7-F1
#
_cell.length_a   1.000
_cell.length_b   1.000
_cell.length_c   1.000
_cell.angle_alpha   90.00
_cell.angle_beta   90.00
_cell.angle_gamma   90.00
#
_symmetry.space_group_name_H-M   'P 1'
#
loop_
_entity.id
_entity.type
_entity.pdbx_description
1 polymer ?
#
loop_
_entity_poly.entity_id
_entity_poly.type
_entity_poly.pdbx_seq_one_letter_code
_entity_poly.pdbx_strand_id
1 'polypeptide(L)'
;MEVLSFFILVITQLGYSQKLGELCLKQNTRTLGLCTPAARCESAKREYALNRIIPTFCERFETTIVVCCSDNTLSIGSVNVQPPTQPLKAPSPEPVPRPTNNELRVSEKKCAEYSNDVVENINVTAGISTSKCDYNKQHLIVGGEDAERGEFPHMAAIGWINLEGTYSFLCGGSLISPNFVMTAAHCSKYAKMRIPRPVIVRLGDQNIKPEKFDGANPIDVKIKSIQNHPLYKSPGKYNDIMLLELETEVKFEAAIRPACLWSKPDFEEYTTAVATGWGITDPRTQRTSDELRKVSLSLFNNSFCKSVLTPKRNRNWPDGFRDTQVCAGELRGGKDTCQGDSGSPLQVVSRQNKCIFYVVAVTSFGPGCALKGTPAIYTRVSSYLDWIESVVWPEG
;
A
#
# COMPACT_ATOMS: atom_id res chain seq x y z
N MET A 1 9.41 60.41 16.12
CA MET A 1 10.86 60.36 15.83
C MET A 1 11.39 59.07 16.41
N GLU A 2 12.16 58.37 15.59
CA GLU A 2 13.05 57.23 15.87
C GLU A 2 12.43 55.89 16.26
N VAL A 3 12.43 55.00 15.25
CA VAL A 3 12.27 53.55 15.36
C VAL A 3 13.65 52.97 15.65
N LEU A 4 13.79 52.26 16.77
CA LEU A 4 14.99 51.51 17.14
C LEU A 4 14.80 50.03 16.80
N SER A 5 15.82 49.53 16.10
CA SER A 5 15.98 48.20 15.53
C SER A 5 16.10 47.12 16.62
N PHE A 6 15.42 45.99 16.44
CA PHE A 6 15.78 44.71 17.07
C PHE A 6 15.71 43.59 16.03
N PHE A 7 16.85 42.94 15.84
CA PHE A 7 17.06 41.76 15.01
C PHE A 7 16.28 40.55 15.58
N ILE A 8 15.50 39.88 14.74
CA ILE A 8 15.13 38.47 14.93
C ILE A 8 15.68 37.71 13.73
N LEU A 9 16.69 36.88 14.00
CA LEU A 9 17.30 35.94 13.07
C LEU A 9 16.29 34.82 12.77
N VAL A 10 15.73 34.78 11.56
CA VAL A 10 15.00 33.62 11.05
C VAL A 10 15.97 32.81 10.21
N ILE A 11 16.38 31.64 10.71
CA ILE A 11 17.12 30.64 9.94
C ILE A 11 16.11 30.00 8.97
N THR A 12 16.15 30.43 7.71
CA THR A 12 15.45 29.76 6.62
C THR A 12 16.22 28.50 6.23
N GLN A 13 15.66 27.30 6.48
CA GLN A 13 16.14 26.10 5.81
C GLN A 13 15.73 26.17 4.33
N LEU A 14 16.72 26.32 3.47
CA LEU A 14 16.63 26.33 2.01
C LEU A 14 16.23 24.94 1.49
N GLY A 15 14.96 24.76 1.12
CA GLY A 15 14.58 23.78 0.11
C GLY A 15 14.86 24.39 -1.27
N TYR A 16 15.90 23.90 -1.97
CA TYR A 16 16.27 24.38 -3.29
C TYR A 16 15.17 24.03 -4.31
N SER A 17 14.31 24.99 -4.67
CA SER A 17 13.58 24.98 -5.95
C SER A 17 14.54 25.50 -7.01
N GLN A 18 14.91 24.68 -7.98
CA GLN A 18 15.84 25.07 -9.06
C GLN A 18 15.06 25.72 -10.20
N LYS A 19 15.46 26.93 -10.60
CA LYS A 19 14.75 27.73 -11.60
C LYS A 19 15.06 27.29 -13.03
N LEU A 20 14.21 27.69 -13.97
CA LEU A 20 14.43 27.49 -15.41
C LEU A 20 15.84 27.97 -15.84
N GLY A 21 16.62 27.09 -16.45
CA GLY A 21 18.00 27.35 -16.88
C GLY A 21 19.09 27.05 -15.84
N GLU A 22 18.73 26.68 -14.60
CA GLU A 22 19.73 26.29 -13.60
C GLU A 22 20.24 24.86 -13.78
N LEU A 23 21.45 24.62 -13.30
CA LEU A 23 22.07 23.29 -13.27
C LEU A 23 21.30 22.37 -12.31
N CYS A 24 21.03 21.16 -12.79
CA CYS A 24 20.31 20.14 -12.05
C CYS A 24 21.01 18.79 -12.20
N LEU A 25 20.74 17.89 -11.24
CA LEU A 25 21.24 16.53 -11.27
C LEU A 25 20.05 15.57 -11.43
N LYS A 26 20.05 14.77 -12.51
CA LYS A 26 19.04 13.72 -12.68
C LYS A 26 19.19 12.69 -11.56
N GLN A 27 18.15 12.50 -10.76
CA GLN A 27 18.19 11.60 -9.60
C GLN A 27 18.37 10.12 -10.01
N ASN A 28 17.83 9.75 -11.16
CA ASN A 28 17.80 8.35 -11.62
C ASN A 28 19.10 7.91 -12.29
N THR A 29 19.77 8.83 -12.99
CA THR A 29 20.98 8.53 -13.79
C THR A 29 22.24 9.16 -13.21
N ARG A 30 22.11 10.03 -12.19
CA ARG A 30 23.20 10.85 -11.62
C ARG A 30 23.96 11.68 -12.67
N THR A 31 23.29 12.07 -13.75
CA THR A 31 23.87 12.92 -14.80
C THR A 31 23.47 14.37 -14.61
N LEU A 32 24.41 15.29 -14.82
CA LEU A 32 24.16 16.73 -14.82
C LEU A 32 23.30 17.14 -16.03
N GLY A 33 22.46 18.14 -15.84
CA GLY A 33 21.60 18.72 -16.86
C GLY A 33 21.22 20.16 -16.53
N LEU A 34 20.34 20.73 -17.34
CA LEU A 34 19.76 22.06 -17.16
C LEU A 34 18.25 21.97 -17.04
N CYS A 35 17.67 22.72 -16.11
CA CYS A 35 16.23 22.82 -15.93
C CYS A 35 15.59 23.44 -17.18
N THR A 36 14.87 22.62 -17.95
CA THR A 36 14.33 22.96 -19.28
C THR A 36 12.85 22.59 -19.35
N PRO A 37 11.99 23.29 -20.09
CA PRO A 37 10.59 22.92 -20.20
C PRO A 37 10.47 21.52 -20.82
N ALA A 38 9.66 20.64 -20.25
CA ALA A 38 9.56 19.23 -20.67
C ALA A 38 9.21 19.07 -22.16
N ALA A 39 8.44 20.00 -22.72
CA ALA A 39 8.13 20.05 -24.14
C ALA A 39 9.37 20.18 -25.04
N ARG A 40 10.47 20.73 -24.51
CA ARG A 40 11.74 21.00 -25.21
C ARG A 40 12.89 20.11 -24.74
N CYS A 41 12.62 19.05 -23.97
CA CYS A 41 13.64 18.13 -23.49
C CYS A 41 13.51 16.75 -24.14
N GLU A 42 14.33 16.48 -25.16
CA GLU A 42 14.34 15.22 -25.91
C GLU A 42 14.94 14.06 -25.13
N SER A 43 15.96 14.29 -24.29
CA SER A 43 16.49 13.23 -23.40
C SER A 43 15.44 12.73 -22.43
N ALA A 44 14.66 13.63 -21.81
CA ALA A 44 13.57 13.24 -20.92
C ALA A 44 12.46 12.49 -21.68
N LYS A 45 12.09 12.92 -22.89
CA LYS A 45 11.11 12.20 -23.73
C LYS A 45 11.61 10.81 -24.12
N ARG A 46 12.88 10.68 -24.51
CA ARG A 46 13.49 9.41 -24.92
C ARG A 46 13.66 8.44 -23.75
N GLU A 47 14.12 8.93 -22.61
CA GLU A 47 14.25 8.14 -21.37
C GLU A 47 12.89 7.64 -20.88
N TYR A 48 11.86 8.47 -20.98
CA TYR A 48 10.49 8.07 -20.67
C TYR A 48 9.92 7.09 -21.71
N ALA A 49 10.20 7.27 -23.00
CA ALA A 49 9.68 6.40 -24.06
C ALA A 49 10.31 5.00 -24.03
N LEU A 50 11.63 4.90 -23.82
CA LEU A 50 12.38 3.64 -23.89
C LEU A 50 12.44 2.93 -22.54
N ASN A 51 12.71 3.67 -21.47
CA ASN A 51 13.05 3.09 -20.17
C ASN A 51 12.00 3.39 -19.08
N ARG A 52 10.92 4.10 -19.44
CA ARG A 52 9.87 4.55 -18.52
C ARG A 52 10.40 5.34 -17.32
N ILE A 53 11.58 5.97 -17.47
CA ILE A 53 12.21 6.78 -16.43
C ILE A 53 11.45 8.10 -16.32
N ILE A 54 10.95 8.42 -15.12
CA ILE A 54 10.28 9.69 -14.85
C ILE A 54 11.35 10.80 -14.77
N PRO A 55 11.20 11.90 -15.52
CA PRO A 55 12.17 13.00 -15.48
C PRO A 55 12.23 13.65 -14.09
N THR A 56 13.43 13.98 -13.63
CA THR A 56 13.61 14.77 -12.40
C THR A 56 13.04 16.17 -12.61
N PHE A 57 12.13 16.60 -11.74
CA PHE A 57 11.49 17.92 -11.84
C PHE A 57 12.34 18.98 -11.15
N CYS A 58 12.45 20.16 -11.77
CA CYS A 58 13.13 21.31 -11.17
C CYS A 58 12.13 22.24 -10.46
N GLU A 59 11.07 22.65 -11.17
CA GLU A 59 10.02 23.55 -10.67
C GLU A 59 8.72 23.35 -11.47
N ARG A 60 7.57 23.73 -10.90
CA ARG A 60 6.26 23.60 -11.53
C ARG A 60 5.53 24.95 -11.57
N PHE A 61 5.42 25.53 -12.77
CA PHE A 61 4.51 26.65 -13.02
C PHE A 61 3.10 26.11 -13.33
N GLU A 62 2.07 26.96 -13.19
CA GLU A 62 0.65 26.57 -13.35
C GLU A 62 0.32 25.90 -14.70
N THR A 63 1.12 26.14 -15.75
CA THR A 63 0.92 25.55 -17.09
C THR A 63 2.18 24.97 -17.72
N THR A 64 3.36 25.11 -17.10
CA THR A 64 4.65 24.68 -17.68
C THR A 64 5.41 23.79 -16.72
N ILE A 65 5.72 22.57 -17.17
CA ILE A 65 6.51 21.58 -16.43
C ILE A 65 7.98 21.74 -16.81
N VAL A 66 8.85 21.99 -15.82
CA VAL A 66 10.30 22.11 -16.02
C VAL A 66 10.99 20.88 -15.46
N VAL A 67 11.83 20.23 -16.28
CA VAL A 67 12.53 18.98 -15.97
C VAL A 67 14.02 19.13 -16.20
N CYS A 68 14.81 18.31 -15.50
CA CYS A 68 16.24 18.28 -15.66
C CYS A 68 16.64 17.62 -16.98
N CYS A 69 17.22 18.41 -17.89
CA CYS A 69 17.47 18.00 -19.27
C CYS A 69 18.95 17.90 -19.61
N SER A 70 19.38 16.81 -20.24
CA SER A 70 20.79 16.56 -20.56
C SER A 70 21.15 16.81 -22.04
N ASP A 71 20.25 17.39 -22.82
CA ASP A 71 20.39 17.52 -24.29
C ASP A 71 21.60 18.37 -24.72
N ASN A 72 21.99 19.35 -23.91
CA ASN A 72 23.13 20.25 -24.19
C ASN A 72 24.44 19.85 -23.49
N THR A 73 24.56 18.62 -23.00
CA THR A 73 25.83 18.15 -22.41
C THR A 73 26.82 17.67 -23.47
N LEU A 74 27.34 18.62 -24.26
CA LEU A 74 28.58 18.43 -25.01
C LEU A 74 29.56 19.54 -24.63
N SER A 75 30.64 19.13 -23.95
CA SER A 75 31.87 19.89 -23.67
C SER A 75 31.83 20.89 -22.49
N ILE A 76 31.85 20.39 -21.25
CA ILE A 76 32.69 21.04 -20.23
C ILE A 76 33.96 20.21 -20.15
N GLY A 77 35.06 20.82 -20.59
CA GLY A 77 36.38 20.19 -20.63
C GLY A 77 36.77 19.58 -19.28
N SER A 78 37.62 18.57 -19.38
CA SER A 78 38.40 18.00 -18.28
C SER A 78 38.87 19.10 -17.32
N VAL A 79 38.15 19.26 -16.21
CA VAL A 79 38.71 19.96 -15.05
C VAL A 79 39.79 19.04 -14.52
N ASN A 80 41.04 19.46 -14.73
CA ASN A 80 42.21 18.78 -14.17
C ASN A 80 42.19 19.00 -12.66
N VAL A 81 41.42 18.17 -11.95
CA VAL A 81 41.51 18.07 -10.49
C VAL A 81 42.75 17.25 -10.21
N GLN A 82 43.84 17.93 -9.81
CA GLN A 82 44.95 17.25 -9.17
C GLN A 82 44.40 16.38 -8.02
N PRO A 83 44.77 15.09 -7.96
CA PRO A 83 44.37 14.24 -6.85
C PRO A 83 44.83 14.89 -5.54
N PRO A 84 43.98 14.98 -4.50
CA PRO A 84 44.49 15.15 -3.15
C PRO A 84 45.46 13.99 -2.89
N THR A 85 46.71 14.33 -2.54
CA THR A 85 47.80 13.40 -2.24
C THR A 85 47.61 12.65 -0.93
N GLN A 86 46.41 12.13 -0.68
CA GLN A 86 46.10 11.10 0.30
C GLN A 86 44.65 10.65 0.12
N PRO A 87 44.37 9.34 -0.05
CA PRO A 87 43.01 8.84 0.03
C PRO A 87 42.53 8.99 1.47
N LEU A 88 41.61 9.92 1.71
CA LEU A 88 40.73 9.82 2.88
C LEU A 88 39.91 8.55 2.69
N LYS A 89 40.26 7.53 3.48
CA LYS A 89 39.50 6.29 3.62
C LYS A 89 38.05 6.68 3.83
N ALA A 90 37.21 6.46 2.82
CA ALA A 90 35.77 6.48 3.01
C ALA A 90 35.48 5.48 4.15
N PRO A 91 34.71 5.86 5.18
CA PRO A 91 34.19 4.88 6.10
C PRO A 91 33.46 3.86 5.24
N SER A 92 33.89 2.59 5.32
CA SER A 92 33.08 1.48 4.86
C SER A 92 31.66 1.70 5.40
N PRO A 93 30.59 1.54 4.60
CA PRO A 93 29.25 1.50 5.18
C PRO A 93 29.32 0.42 6.25
N GLU A 94 29.27 0.84 7.53
CA GLU A 94 29.13 -0.12 8.61
C GLU A 94 27.88 -0.92 8.27
N PRO A 95 27.94 -2.26 8.33
CA PRO A 95 26.75 -3.06 8.16
C PRO A 95 25.74 -2.54 9.16
N VAL A 96 24.63 -1.95 8.68
CA VAL A 96 23.49 -1.59 9.51
C VAL A 96 23.21 -2.83 10.34
N PRO A 97 23.34 -2.78 11.68
CA PRO A 97 23.12 -3.95 12.49
C PRO A 97 21.74 -4.49 12.15
N ARG A 98 21.69 -5.74 11.69
CA ARG A 98 20.41 -6.45 11.61
C ARG A 98 19.82 -6.36 13.03
N PRO A 99 18.61 -5.81 13.21
CA PRO A 99 18.03 -5.69 14.53
C PRO A 99 18.12 -7.05 15.20
N THR A 100 18.60 -7.06 16.44
CA THR A 100 18.73 -8.31 17.17
C THR A 100 17.33 -8.92 17.34
N ASN A 101 17.22 -10.24 17.47
CA ASN A 101 15.92 -10.92 17.56
C ASN A 101 15.05 -10.43 18.75
N ASN A 102 15.61 -9.66 19.68
CA ASN A 102 14.91 -9.00 20.79
C ASN A 102 14.31 -7.63 20.45
N GLU A 103 14.64 -7.01 19.33
CA GLU A 103 14.15 -5.67 18.92
C GLU A 103 12.99 -5.74 17.91
N LEU A 104 12.78 -6.89 17.28
CA LEU A 104 11.69 -7.08 16.32
C LEU A 104 10.34 -7.20 17.04
N ARG A 105 9.32 -6.58 16.44
CA ARG A 105 7.94 -6.73 16.90
C ARG A 105 7.46 -8.17 16.72
N VAL A 106 6.47 -8.57 17.52
CA VAL A 106 5.87 -9.92 17.42
C VAL A 106 5.33 -10.16 16.01
N SER A 107 4.64 -9.18 15.42
CA SER A 107 4.14 -9.26 14.05
C SER A 107 5.25 -9.48 13.01
N GLU A 108 6.43 -8.90 13.20
CA GLU A 108 7.58 -9.07 12.30
C GLU A 108 8.19 -10.47 12.45
N LYS A 109 8.30 -10.98 13.68
CA LYS A 109 8.75 -12.35 13.97
C LYS A 109 7.82 -13.39 13.34
N LYS A 110 6.52 -13.22 13.54
CA LYS A 110 5.47 -14.12 13.00
C LYS A 110 5.41 -14.07 11.48
N CYS A 111 5.55 -12.89 10.88
CA CYS A 111 5.73 -12.75 9.44
C CYS A 111 6.91 -13.58 8.91
N ALA A 112 8.07 -13.53 9.58
CA ALA A 112 9.24 -14.31 9.19
C ALA A 112 9.01 -15.83 9.36
N GLU A 113 8.37 -16.24 10.47
CA GLU A 113 7.96 -17.62 10.74
C GLU A 113 7.06 -18.16 9.61
N TYR A 114 5.94 -17.48 9.34
CA TYR A 114 4.99 -17.91 8.30
C TYR A 114 5.57 -17.86 6.89
N SER A 115 6.52 -16.97 6.64
CA SER A 115 7.21 -16.89 5.35
C SER A 115 8.09 -18.12 5.10
N ASN A 116 8.66 -18.73 6.14
CA ASN A 116 9.47 -19.94 6.02
C ASN A 116 8.61 -21.17 5.67
N ASP A 117 7.38 -21.26 6.19
CA ASP A 117 6.45 -22.37 5.91
C ASP A 117 6.03 -22.42 4.42
N VAL A 118 6.20 -21.31 3.71
CA VAL A 118 5.86 -21.14 2.29
C VAL A 118 7.05 -21.46 1.36
N VAL A 119 8.25 -21.72 1.88
CA VAL A 119 9.44 -22.03 1.07
C VAL A 119 9.73 -23.53 1.15
N GLU A 120 9.73 -24.22 0.01
CA GLU A 120 10.18 -25.61 -0.06
C GLU A 120 11.68 -25.65 -0.41
N ASN A 121 12.48 -26.14 0.53
CA ASN A 121 13.90 -26.42 0.27
C ASN A 121 14.00 -27.76 -0.46
N ILE A 122 14.30 -27.73 -1.76
CA ILE A 122 14.60 -28.94 -2.51
C ILE A 122 16.08 -29.26 -2.26
N ASN A 123 16.34 -30.37 -1.56
CA ASN A 123 17.69 -30.92 -1.39
C ASN A 123 18.15 -31.55 -2.72
N VAL A 124 18.58 -30.72 -3.65
CA VAL A 124 19.51 -31.13 -4.71
C VAL A 124 20.92 -30.93 -4.15
N THR A 125 21.91 -31.70 -4.59
CA THR A 125 23.32 -31.68 -4.17
C THR A 125 24.02 -30.29 -4.23
N ALA A 126 23.35 -29.28 -4.76
CA ALA A 126 23.52 -27.87 -4.40
C ALA A 126 22.13 -27.35 -3.98
N GLY A 127 21.93 -26.98 -2.70
CA GLY A 127 20.60 -26.65 -2.17
C GLY A 127 19.93 -25.52 -2.97
N ILE A 128 18.87 -25.87 -3.73
CA ILE A 128 18.04 -24.89 -4.44
C ILE A 128 16.78 -24.72 -3.60
N SER A 129 16.62 -23.53 -3.02
CA SER A 129 15.38 -23.13 -2.38
C SER A 129 14.41 -22.66 -3.47
N THR A 130 13.30 -23.38 -3.66
CA THR A 130 12.26 -22.97 -4.61
C THR A 130 11.07 -22.44 -3.82
N SER A 131 10.67 -21.22 -4.12
CA SER A 131 9.54 -20.57 -3.46
C SER A 131 8.21 -21.19 -3.95
N LYS A 132 7.27 -21.55 -3.06
CA LYS A 132 5.93 -22.08 -3.45
C LYS A 132 5.04 -21.07 -4.18
N CYS A 133 5.51 -19.86 -4.34
CA CYS A 133 4.87 -18.76 -5.03
C CYS A 133 5.52 -18.62 -6.41
N ASP A 134 4.77 -18.98 -7.46
CA ASP A 134 5.17 -18.79 -8.84
C ASP A 134 4.69 -17.43 -9.37
N TYR A 135 5.20 -16.34 -8.78
CA TYR A 135 4.85 -14.98 -9.22
C TYR A 135 6.10 -14.18 -9.58
N ASN A 136 6.68 -14.51 -10.74
CA ASN A 136 7.82 -13.77 -11.30
C ASN A 136 7.42 -12.53 -12.13
N LYS A 137 6.13 -12.20 -12.22
CA LYS A 137 5.63 -11.11 -13.06
C LYS A 137 5.02 -9.98 -12.23
N GLN A 138 5.80 -8.95 -11.93
CA GLN A 138 5.22 -7.64 -11.60
C GLN A 138 4.80 -6.98 -12.91
N HIS A 139 3.56 -7.20 -13.32
CA HIS A 139 2.96 -6.45 -14.41
C HIS A 139 2.60 -5.03 -13.95
N LEU A 140 2.77 -4.05 -14.84
CA LEU A 140 2.27 -2.68 -14.62
C LEU A 140 0.73 -2.72 -14.67
N ILE A 141 0.09 -2.59 -13.51
CA ILE A 141 -1.38 -2.60 -13.41
C ILE A 141 -1.93 -1.26 -13.91
N VAL A 142 -2.52 -1.24 -15.11
CA VAL A 142 -3.14 -0.04 -15.71
C VAL A 142 -4.65 -0.25 -15.89
N GLY A 143 -5.47 0.45 -15.08
CA GLY A 143 -6.92 0.50 -15.28
C GLY A 143 -7.75 -0.50 -14.48
N GLY A 144 -7.12 -1.21 -13.53
CA GLY A 144 -7.77 -2.29 -12.79
C GLY A 144 -7.87 -3.54 -13.67
N GLU A 145 -7.15 -4.59 -13.29
CA GLU A 145 -7.14 -5.85 -14.04
C GLU A 145 -7.50 -7.01 -13.11
N ASP A 146 -7.81 -8.16 -13.71
CA ASP A 146 -8.12 -9.35 -12.95
C ASP A 146 -6.83 -9.88 -12.32
N ALA A 147 -6.91 -10.27 -11.05
CA ALA A 147 -5.79 -10.92 -10.38
C ALA A 147 -5.59 -12.32 -10.96
N GLU A 148 -4.33 -12.76 -10.99
CA GLU A 148 -4.04 -14.16 -11.30
C GLU A 148 -4.45 -15.04 -10.13
N ARG A 149 -4.84 -16.29 -10.42
CA ARG A 149 -5.23 -17.26 -9.39
C ARG A 149 -4.11 -17.39 -8.36
N GLY A 150 -4.44 -17.18 -7.09
CA GLY A 150 -3.51 -17.29 -5.96
C GLY A 150 -2.52 -16.12 -5.81
N GLU A 151 -2.61 -15.07 -6.65
CA GLU A 151 -1.66 -13.95 -6.65
C GLU A 151 -1.62 -13.22 -5.30
N PHE A 152 -2.79 -13.09 -4.65
CA PHE A 152 -2.94 -12.47 -3.34
C PHE A 152 -3.51 -13.47 -2.34
N PRO A 153 -2.68 -14.38 -1.83
CA PRO A 153 -3.15 -15.56 -1.10
C PRO A 153 -3.58 -15.27 0.34
N HIS A 154 -3.41 -14.02 0.80
CA HIS A 154 -3.95 -13.54 2.07
C HIS A 154 -5.36 -12.96 1.91
N MET A 155 -5.90 -12.85 0.69
CA MET A 155 -7.23 -12.29 0.48
C MET A 155 -8.30 -13.15 1.16
N ALA A 156 -9.16 -12.47 1.88
CA ALA A 156 -10.27 -13.05 2.61
C ALA A 156 -11.58 -12.40 2.18
N ALA A 157 -12.58 -13.19 1.78
CA ALA A 157 -13.94 -12.70 1.54
C ALA A 157 -14.80 -12.98 2.79
N ILE A 158 -15.44 -11.95 3.34
CA ILE A 158 -16.19 -12.04 4.58
C ILE A 158 -17.68 -12.21 4.26
N GLY A 159 -18.28 -13.30 4.74
CA GLY A 159 -19.61 -13.73 4.37
C GLY A 159 -20.65 -13.60 5.47
N TRP A 160 -21.85 -13.14 5.09
CA TRP A 160 -23.06 -13.09 5.91
C TRP A 160 -24.11 -14.03 5.35
N ILE A 161 -25.10 -14.41 6.17
CA ILE A 161 -26.26 -15.16 5.68
C ILE A 161 -27.36 -14.19 5.24
N ASN A 162 -27.73 -14.24 3.97
CA ASN A 162 -28.81 -13.44 3.40
C ASN A 162 -30.20 -14.00 3.76
N LEU A 163 -31.25 -13.31 3.28
CA LEU A 163 -32.64 -13.69 3.51
C LEU A 163 -33.00 -15.04 2.86
N GLU A 164 -32.32 -15.42 1.78
CA GLU A 164 -32.48 -16.69 1.06
C GLU A 164 -31.75 -17.86 1.76
N GLY A 165 -30.94 -17.57 2.78
CA GLY A 165 -30.17 -18.57 3.52
C GLY A 165 -28.82 -18.91 2.90
N THR A 166 -28.42 -18.24 1.82
CA THR A 166 -27.10 -18.40 1.18
C THR A 166 -26.11 -17.35 1.69
N TYR A 167 -24.82 -17.53 1.37
CA TYR A 167 -23.79 -16.57 1.74
C TYR A 167 -23.75 -15.38 0.79
N SER A 168 -23.61 -14.18 1.34
CA SER A 168 -23.26 -12.99 0.59
C SER A 168 -21.98 -12.38 1.15
N PHE A 169 -21.00 -12.21 0.27
CA PHE A 169 -19.71 -11.62 0.60
C PHE A 169 -19.79 -10.10 0.37
N LEU A 170 -19.71 -9.33 1.47
CA LEU A 170 -19.95 -7.88 1.45
C LEU A 170 -18.73 -7.05 1.84
N CYS A 171 -17.71 -7.70 2.40
CA CYS A 171 -16.43 -7.10 2.76
C CYS A 171 -15.30 -8.06 2.42
N GLY A 172 -14.11 -7.50 2.23
CA GLY A 172 -12.86 -8.24 2.19
C GLY A 172 -12.07 -8.12 3.49
N GLY A 173 -10.91 -8.76 3.50
CA GLY A 173 -9.98 -8.76 4.62
C GLY A 173 -8.64 -9.36 4.22
N SER A 174 -7.77 -9.51 5.20
CA SER A 174 -6.45 -10.13 5.05
C SER A 174 -6.23 -11.18 6.11
N LEU A 175 -5.88 -12.40 5.72
CA LEU A 175 -5.32 -13.40 6.61
C LEU A 175 -3.97 -12.88 7.13
N ILE A 176 -3.78 -12.86 8.45
CA ILE A 176 -2.58 -12.32 9.11
C ILE A 176 -1.92 -13.33 10.06
N SER A 177 -2.62 -14.42 10.39
CA SER A 177 -2.13 -15.59 11.11
C SER A 177 -2.90 -16.85 10.66
N PRO A 178 -2.58 -18.06 11.13
CA PRO A 178 -3.36 -19.27 10.84
C PRO A 178 -4.85 -19.18 11.20
N ASN A 179 -5.24 -18.31 12.13
CA ASN A 179 -6.60 -18.22 12.64
C ASN A 179 -7.12 -16.80 12.79
N PHE A 180 -6.43 -15.78 12.28
CA PHE A 180 -6.90 -14.40 12.32
C PHE A 180 -6.95 -13.73 10.96
N VAL A 181 -8.07 -13.05 10.72
CA VAL A 181 -8.28 -12.16 9.59
C VAL A 181 -8.47 -10.72 10.09
N MET A 182 -7.71 -9.80 9.50
CA MET A 182 -7.85 -8.36 9.69
C MET A 182 -8.79 -7.76 8.65
N THR A 183 -9.68 -6.86 9.07
CA THR A 183 -10.64 -6.18 8.20
C THR A 183 -11.10 -4.86 8.84
N ALA A 184 -12.08 -4.17 8.25
CA ALA A 184 -12.64 -2.93 8.78
C ALA A 184 -13.74 -3.20 9.83
N ALA A 185 -13.81 -2.39 10.88
CA ALA A 185 -14.81 -2.54 11.94
C ALA A 185 -16.24 -2.24 11.50
N HIS A 186 -16.42 -1.41 10.46
CA HIS A 186 -17.74 -1.21 9.87
C HIS A 186 -18.30 -2.47 9.18
N CYS A 187 -17.45 -3.47 8.90
CA CYS A 187 -17.86 -4.79 8.45
C CYS A 187 -18.35 -5.70 9.59
N SER A 188 -18.51 -5.22 10.82
CA SER A 188 -19.03 -6.04 11.92
C SER A 188 -20.54 -6.29 11.84
N LYS A 189 -21.31 -5.42 11.17
CA LYS A 189 -22.77 -5.52 11.12
C LYS A 189 -23.37 -5.02 9.80
N TYR A 190 -24.25 -5.83 9.22
CA TYR A 190 -25.05 -5.47 8.04
C TYR A 190 -26.54 -5.74 8.28
N ALA A 191 -27.33 -4.68 8.51
CA ALA A 191 -28.70 -4.80 9.02
C ALA A 191 -29.70 -5.46 8.05
N LYS A 192 -29.38 -5.50 6.76
CA LYS A 192 -30.24 -6.12 5.72
C LYS A 192 -30.09 -7.65 5.63
N MET A 193 -29.15 -8.23 6.38
CA MET A 193 -28.88 -9.68 6.36
C MET A 193 -29.73 -10.41 7.40
N ARG A 194 -30.07 -11.68 7.13
CA ARG A 194 -30.82 -12.54 8.05
C ARG A 194 -30.08 -12.73 9.36
N ILE A 195 -28.77 -12.99 9.26
CA ILE A 195 -27.85 -12.88 10.39
C ILE A 195 -27.05 -11.60 10.19
N PRO A 196 -27.24 -10.56 11.02
CA PRO A 196 -26.66 -9.24 10.75
C PRO A 196 -25.15 -9.16 11.03
N ARG A 197 -24.52 -10.22 11.53
CA ARG A 197 -23.07 -10.33 11.74
C ARG A 197 -22.44 -11.26 10.70
N PRO A 198 -21.16 -11.10 10.36
CA PRO A 198 -20.48 -12.07 9.52
C PRO A 198 -20.41 -13.42 10.23
N VAL A 199 -20.45 -14.50 9.45
CA VAL A 199 -20.50 -15.88 9.94
C VAL A 199 -19.36 -16.74 9.40
N ILE A 200 -18.83 -16.41 8.22
CA ILE A 200 -17.75 -17.14 7.58
C ILE A 200 -16.71 -16.20 6.99
N VAL A 201 -15.51 -16.74 6.80
CA VAL A 201 -14.46 -16.20 5.94
C VAL A 201 -14.19 -17.24 4.85
N ARG A 202 -14.17 -16.80 3.60
CA ARG A 202 -13.67 -17.58 2.47
C ARG A 202 -12.24 -17.20 2.13
N LEU A 203 -11.38 -18.19 1.95
CA LEU A 203 -9.96 -18.04 1.60
C LEU A 203 -9.63 -18.82 0.32
N GLY A 204 -8.64 -18.34 -0.43
CA GLY A 204 -8.14 -19.03 -1.63
C GLY A 204 -9.08 -18.98 -2.84
N ASP A 205 -10.09 -18.12 -2.80
CA ASP A 205 -11.05 -17.95 -3.89
C ASP A 205 -10.51 -16.99 -4.96
N GLN A 206 -10.89 -17.21 -6.20
CA GLN A 206 -10.63 -16.31 -7.32
C GLN A 206 -11.96 -15.72 -7.80
N ASN A 207 -12.98 -16.54 -8.00
CA ASN A 207 -14.34 -16.12 -8.30
C ASN A 207 -15.33 -16.40 -7.15
N ILE A 208 -15.87 -15.35 -6.53
CA ILE A 208 -16.77 -15.50 -5.36
C ILE A 208 -18.14 -16.11 -5.68
N LYS A 209 -18.48 -16.34 -6.96
CA LYS A 209 -19.72 -17.03 -7.33
C LYS A 209 -19.51 -18.55 -7.31
N PRO A 210 -20.29 -19.28 -6.49
CA PRO A 210 -20.12 -20.74 -6.34
C PRO A 210 -20.41 -21.53 -7.62
N GLU A 211 -21.12 -20.95 -8.58
CA GLU A 211 -21.52 -21.61 -9.83
C GLU A 211 -20.41 -21.69 -10.87
N LYS A 212 -19.30 -20.94 -10.70
CA LYS A 212 -18.21 -20.88 -11.66
C LYS A 212 -17.04 -21.75 -11.20
N PHE A 213 -16.75 -22.82 -11.93
CA PHE A 213 -15.50 -23.55 -11.76
C PHE A 213 -14.37 -22.81 -12.47
N ASP A 214 -13.52 -22.14 -11.72
CA ASP A 214 -12.36 -21.39 -12.20
C ASP A 214 -11.03 -22.08 -11.85
N GLY A 215 -11.08 -23.30 -11.29
CA GLY A 215 -9.94 -24.09 -10.84
C GLY A 215 -9.32 -23.62 -9.51
N ALA A 216 -9.93 -22.67 -8.80
CA ALA A 216 -9.63 -22.41 -7.40
C ALA A 216 -10.21 -23.52 -6.51
N ASN A 217 -9.65 -23.67 -5.31
CA ASN A 217 -10.14 -24.59 -4.29
C ASN A 217 -10.38 -23.81 -2.98
N PRO A 218 -11.41 -22.94 -2.96
CA PRO A 218 -11.65 -22.09 -1.80
C PRO A 218 -12.12 -22.88 -0.59
N ILE A 219 -11.78 -22.39 0.60
CA ILE A 219 -12.28 -22.94 1.87
C ILE A 219 -13.14 -21.91 2.58
N ASP A 220 -14.26 -22.35 3.14
CA ASP A 220 -15.12 -21.55 4.01
C ASP A 220 -14.86 -21.92 5.47
N VAL A 221 -14.38 -20.97 6.26
CA VAL A 221 -14.06 -21.14 7.68
C VAL A 221 -15.01 -20.31 8.51
N LYS A 222 -15.61 -20.92 9.55
CA LYS A 222 -16.52 -20.20 10.45
C LYS A 222 -15.77 -19.20 11.32
N ILE A 223 -16.46 -18.12 11.66
CA ILE A 223 -15.96 -17.08 12.57
C ILE A 223 -16.32 -17.46 14.01
N LYS A 224 -15.31 -17.64 14.85
CA LYS A 224 -15.43 -17.91 16.28
C LYS A 224 -15.71 -16.65 17.06
N SER A 225 -14.94 -15.59 16.84
CA SER A 225 -15.10 -14.32 17.56
C SER A 225 -14.86 -13.10 16.65
N ILE A 226 -15.49 -11.98 17.01
CA ILE A 226 -15.41 -10.71 16.30
C ILE A 226 -14.91 -9.65 17.28
N GLN A 227 -13.76 -9.07 17.00
CA GLN A 227 -13.09 -8.12 17.88
C GLN A 227 -12.90 -6.78 17.17
N ASN A 228 -13.84 -5.87 17.35
CA ASN A 228 -13.69 -4.49 16.91
C ASN A 228 -12.62 -3.79 17.76
N HIS A 229 -11.87 -2.87 17.15
CA HIS A 229 -11.00 -2.00 17.94
C HIS A 229 -11.83 -1.28 19.04
N PRO A 230 -11.38 -1.23 20.31
CA PRO A 230 -12.18 -0.70 21.42
C PRO A 230 -12.65 0.75 21.24
N LEU A 231 -11.86 1.54 20.51
CA LEU A 231 -12.15 2.94 20.19
C LEU A 231 -12.97 3.14 18.91
N TYR A 232 -13.39 2.08 18.22
CA TYR A 232 -14.31 2.18 17.09
C TYR A 232 -15.72 2.52 17.59
N LYS A 233 -16.34 3.55 17.00
CA LYS A 233 -17.70 3.99 17.33
C LYS A 233 -18.47 4.32 16.05
N SER A 234 -19.37 3.43 15.62
CA SER A 234 -20.29 3.69 14.52
C SER A 234 -21.29 4.82 14.87
N PRO A 235 -21.66 5.72 13.93
CA PRO A 235 -21.29 5.76 12.51
C PRO A 235 -19.96 6.48 12.19
N GLY A 236 -19.18 6.82 13.22
CA GLY A 236 -17.89 7.48 13.10
C GLY A 236 -16.88 6.68 12.25
N LYS A 237 -16.02 7.39 11.53
CA LYS A 237 -15.04 6.82 10.57
C LYS A 237 -13.61 6.72 11.09
N TYR A 238 -13.45 6.55 12.41
CA TYR A 238 -12.16 6.45 13.09
C TYR A 238 -11.98 5.09 13.72
N ASN A 239 -10.72 4.63 13.83
CA ASN A 239 -10.37 3.33 14.41
C ASN A 239 -11.12 2.19 13.71
N ASP A 240 -11.32 2.32 12.40
CA ASP A 240 -12.12 1.39 11.60
C ASP A 240 -11.28 0.16 11.24
N ILE A 241 -11.03 -0.68 12.24
CA ILE A 241 -10.26 -1.92 12.15
C ILE A 241 -10.83 -2.97 13.12
N MET A 242 -10.87 -4.21 12.66
CA MET A 242 -11.45 -5.35 13.36
C MET A 242 -10.64 -6.61 13.06
N LEU A 243 -10.59 -7.49 14.06
CA LEU A 243 -10.01 -8.82 13.95
C LEU A 243 -11.12 -9.87 14.03
N LEU A 244 -11.05 -10.85 13.15
CA LEU A 244 -11.91 -12.03 13.12
C LEU A 244 -11.07 -13.24 13.51
N GLU A 245 -11.44 -13.89 14.61
CA GLU A 245 -10.87 -15.18 14.99
C GLU A 245 -11.64 -16.29 14.28
N LEU A 246 -10.92 -17.16 13.59
CA LEU A 246 -11.45 -18.32 12.90
C LEU A 246 -11.66 -19.48 13.88
N GLU A 247 -12.67 -20.31 13.63
CA GLU A 247 -12.97 -21.49 14.47
C GLU A 247 -11.90 -22.58 14.35
N THR A 248 -11.19 -22.63 13.22
CA THR A 248 -10.12 -23.59 12.95
C THR A 248 -8.92 -22.88 12.33
N GLU A 249 -7.72 -23.30 12.69
CA GLU A 249 -6.50 -22.87 12.01
C GLU A 249 -6.49 -23.36 10.56
N VAL A 250 -6.12 -22.47 9.65
CA VAL A 250 -5.98 -22.77 8.24
C VAL A 250 -4.56 -23.24 7.94
N LYS A 251 -4.45 -24.29 7.14
CA LYS A 251 -3.16 -24.76 6.65
C LYS A 251 -2.69 -23.84 5.55
N PHE A 252 -1.42 -23.46 5.60
CA PHE A 252 -0.84 -22.63 4.55
C PHE A 252 -0.55 -23.45 3.31
N GLU A 253 -1.00 -22.91 2.17
CA GLU A 253 -0.85 -23.47 0.84
C GLU A 253 -0.51 -22.33 -0.13
N ALA A 254 -0.23 -22.66 -1.41
CA ALA A 254 0.18 -21.65 -2.39
C ALA A 254 -0.83 -20.48 -2.51
N ALA A 255 -2.13 -20.78 -2.48
CA ALA A 255 -3.22 -19.83 -2.59
C ALA A 255 -3.80 -19.33 -1.26
N ILE A 256 -3.32 -19.85 -0.11
CA ILE A 256 -3.80 -19.48 1.23
C ILE A 256 -2.60 -19.30 2.16
N ARG A 257 -2.20 -18.06 2.44
CA ARG A 257 -1.12 -17.75 3.36
C ARG A 257 -1.21 -16.31 3.86
N PRO A 258 -0.74 -16.01 5.08
CA PRO A 258 -0.94 -14.72 5.68
C PRO A 258 -0.09 -13.64 5.02
N ALA A 259 -0.57 -12.41 5.08
CA ALA A 259 0.21 -11.22 4.76
C ALA A 259 1.01 -10.79 5.98
N CYS A 260 2.12 -10.11 5.74
CA CYS A 260 2.85 -9.41 6.78
C CYS A 260 2.20 -8.06 7.09
N LEU A 261 2.36 -7.57 8.31
CA LEU A 261 1.88 -6.25 8.72
C LEU A 261 2.98 -5.21 8.56
N TRP A 262 2.64 -4.06 8.00
CA TRP A 262 3.60 -2.97 7.87
C TRP A 262 3.88 -2.31 9.23
N SER A 263 5.15 -2.31 9.66
CA SER A 263 5.58 -1.81 10.97
C SER A 263 6.12 -0.39 10.98
N LYS A 264 6.36 0.20 9.81
CA LYS A 264 7.00 1.52 9.71
C LYS A 264 5.98 2.66 9.75
N PRO A 265 6.36 3.83 10.30
CA PRO A 265 5.47 4.99 10.37
C PRO A 265 5.20 5.61 8.99
N ASP A 266 6.18 5.57 8.09
CA ASP A 266 6.07 6.01 6.70
C ASP A 266 6.08 4.81 5.74
N PHE A 267 6.06 5.08 4.43
CA PHE A 267 6.09 4.06 3.38
C PHE A 267 7.48 3.95 2.74
N GLU A 268 8.53 4.46 3.38
CA GLU A 268 9.90 4.47 2.86
C GLU A 268 9.95 4.97 1.39
N GLU A 269 10.48 4.14 0.48
CA GLU A 269 10.58 4.40 -0.94
C GLU A 269 9.34 3.94 -1.76
N TYR A 270 8.30 3.39 -1.13
CA TYR A 270 7.08 3.00 -1.84
C TYR A 270 6.23 4.23 -2.15
N THR A 271 6.10 4.54 -3.44
CA THR A 271 5.23 5.61 -3.95
C THR A 271 3.85 5.10 -4.39
N THR A 272 3.70 3.77 -4.50
CA THR A 272 2.47 3.11 -4.95
C THR A 272 2.18 1.87 -4.11
N ALA A 273 0.91 1.55 -3.96
CA ALA A 273 0.43 0.32 -3.35
C ALA A 273 -0.63 -0.34 -4.24
N VAL A 274 -0.80 -1.64 -4.08
CA VAL A 274 -1.83 -2.43 -4.76
C VAL A 274 -3.03 -2.54 -3.83
N ALA A 275 -4.21 -2.22 -4.33
CA ALA A 275 -5.47 -2.56 -3.69
C ALA A 275 -6.11 -3.74 -4.42
N THR A 276 -6.73 -4.63 -3.67
CA THR A 276 -7.32 -5.88 -4.18
C THR A 276 -8.68 -6.14 -3.58
N GLY A 277 -9.59 -6.74 -4.34
CA GLY A 277 -10.92 -7.10 -3.86
C GLY A 277 -11.90 -7.50 -4.97
N TRP A 278 -13.12 -7.82 -4.55
CA TRP A 278 -14.25 -8.21 -5.41
C TRP A 278 -15.31 -7.10 -5.51
N GLY A 279 -14.95 -5.88 -5.10
CA GLY A 279 -15.86 -4.75 -5.03
C GLY A 279 -16.39 -4.26 -6.38
N ILE A 280 -17.10 -3.13 -6.30
CA ILE A 280 -17.77 -2.47 -7.41
C ILE A 280 -16.73 -2.03 -8.45
N THR A 281 -16.88 -2.57 -9.65
CA THR A 281 -16.06 -2.27 -10.82
C THR A 281 -16.57 -1.07 -11.60
N ASP A 282 -17.88 -0.78 -11.50
CA ASP A 282 -18.49 0.38 -12.12
C ASP A 282 -19.42 1.11 -11.13
N PRO A 283 -19.00 2.28 -10.63
CA PRO A 283 -19.79 3.08 -9.70
C PRO A 283 -21.15 3.50 -10.23
N ARG A 284 -21.35 3.56 -11.56
CA ARG A 284 -22.63 3.96 -12.17
C ARG A 284 -23.65 2.83 -12.17
N THR A 285 -23.20 1.60 -12.40
CA THR A 285 -24.06 0.42 -12.42
C THR A 285 -24.08 -0.33 -11.09
N GLN A 286 -23.22 0.06 -10.13
CA GLN A 286 -23.00 -0.64 -8.86
C GLN A 286 -22.64 -2.12 -9.05
N ARG A 287 -22.09 -2.47 -10.23
CA ARG A 287 -21.74 -3.85 -10.59
C ARG A 287 -20.45 -4.25 -9.88
N THR A 288 -20.53 -5.27 -9.04
CA THR A 288 -19.37 -5.92 -8.42
C THR A 288 -18.64 -6.82 -9.42
N SER A 289 -17.37 -7.08 -9.15
CA SER A 289 -16.64 -8.14 -9.83
C SER A 289 -16.93 -9.47 -9.17
N ASP A 290 -17.18 -10.50 -9.97
CA ASP A 290 -17.16 -11.86 -9.45
C ASP A 290 -15.71 -12.35 -9.31
N GLU A 291 -14.80 -11.88 -10.17
CA GLU A 291 -13.36 -12.18 -10.15
C GLU A 291 -12.60 -11.26 -9.20
N LEU A 292 -11.57 -11.78 -8.52
CA LEU A 292 -10.65 -10.96 -7.74
C LEU A 292 -9.94 -9.98 -8.68
N ARG A 293 -9.95 -8.69 -8.33
CA ARG A 293 -9.29 -7.65 -9.11
C ARG A 293 -8.18 -6.99 -8.33
N LYS A 294 -7.24 -6.38 -9.06
CA LYS A 294 -6.13 -5.61 -8.52
C LYS A 294 -6.01 -4.25 -9.21
N VAL A 295 -5.61 -3.23 -8.46
CA VAL A 295 -5.33 -1.90 -8.98
C VAL A 295 -4.13 -1.27 -8.26
N SER A 296 -3.22 -0.66 -9.02
CA SER A 296 -2.14 0.15 -8.46
C SER A 296 -2.62 1.57 -8.19
N LEU A 297 -2.43 2.04 -6.96
CA LEU A 297 -2.80 3.37 -6.47
C LEU A 297 -1.56 4.13 -5.98
N SER A 298 -1.56 5.46 -6.12
CA SER A 298 -0.51 6.29 -5.54
C SER A 298 -0.71 6.39 -4.04
N LEU A 299 0.37 6.22 -3.27
CA LEU A 299 0.40 6.49 -1.85
C LEU A 299 0.72 7.96 -1.61
N PHE A 300 -0.03 8.60 -0.72
CA PHE A 300 0.22 9.98 -0.33
C PHE A 300 0.64 10.08 1.13
N ASN A 301 1.51 11.06 1.42
CA ASN A 301 1.86 11.37 2.80
C ASN A 301 0.68 12.04 3.54
N ASN A 302 0.69 11.95 4.87
CA ASN A 302 -0.41 12.47 5.69
C ASN A 302 -0.62 13.97 5.53
N SER A 303 0.43 14.76 5.29
CA SER A 303 0.33 16.21 5.09
C SER A 303 -0.49 16.55 3.84
N PHE A 304 -0.20 15.87 2.74
CA PHE A 304 -0.99 15.96 1.51
C PHE A 304 -2.43 15.52 1.75
N CYS A 305 -2.64 14.35 2.35
CA CYS A 305 -3.98 13.84 2.66
C CYS A 305 -4.80 14.84 3.49
N LYS A 306 -4.19 15.40 4.54
CA LYS A 306 -4.82 16.42 5.40
C LYS A 306 -5.20 17.66 4.60
N SER A 307 -4.32 18.16 3.72
CA SER A 307 -4.60 19.33 2.90
C SER A 307 -5.78 19.14 1.93
N VAL A 308 -5.87 17.97 1.28
CA VAL A 308 -6.88 17.70 0.25
C VAL A 308 -8.21 17.27 0.87
N LEU A 309 -8.19 16.59 2.01
CA LEU A 309 -9.39 16.01 2.63
C LEU A 309 -9.99 16.87 3.74
N THR A 310 -9.29 17.89 4.26
CA THR A 310 -9.86 18.83 5.24
C THR A 310 -11.19 19.46 4.78
N PRO A 311 -11.34 19.88 3.51
CA PRO A 311 -12.62 20.41 3.02
C PRO A 311 -13.75 19.37 2.91
N LYS A 312 -13.46 18.08 3.09
CA LYS A 312 -14.41 16.95 2.91
C LYS A 312 -14.96 16.41 4.23
N ARG A 313 -14.72 17.12 5.35
CA ARG A 313 -15.29 16.80 6.67
C ARG A 313 -16.81 16.68 6.61
N ASN A 314 -17.37 15.77 7.39
CA ASN A 314 -18.80 15.55 7.48
C ASN A 314 -19.19 15.06 8.89
N ARG A 315 -20.49 14.89 9.16
CA ARG A 315 -21.00 14.49 10.48
C ARG A 315 -20.44 13.17 11.02
N ASN A 316 -20.07 12.24 10.14
CA ASN A 316 -19.52 10.93 10.49
C ASN A 316 -17.98 10.95 10.57
N TRP A 317 -17.37 12.06 10.16
CA TRP A 317 -15.92 12.29 10.19
C TRP A 317 -15.64 13.73 10.65
N PRO A 318 -16.09 14.09 11.89
CA PRO A 318 -16.17 15.47 12.32
C PRO A 318 -14.80 16.12 12.42
N ASP A 319 -13.77 15.42 12.94
CA ASP A 319 -12.40 15.96 13.06
C ASP A 319 -11.55 15.91 11.78
N GLY A 320 -12.06 15.33 10.69
CA GLY A 320 -11.31 15.17 9.44
C GLY A 320 -10.15 14.18 9.54
N PHE A 321 -9.16 14.35 8.65
CA PHE A 321 -8.06 13.40 8.48
C PHE A 321 -7.14 13.32 9.70
N ARG A 322 -6.90 12.10 10.19
CA ARG A 322 -6.04 11.80 11.33
C ARG A 322 -4.83 10.96 10.93
N ASP A 323 -3.79 10.98 11.75
CA ASP A 323 -2.54 10.25 11.44
C ASP A 323 -2.69 8.73 11.46
N THR A 324 -3.73 8.23 12.13
CA THR A 324 -4.13 6.81 12.11
C THR A 324 -4.83 6.39 10.81
N GLN A 325 -4.86 7.27 9.81
CA GLN A 325 -5.41 7.04 8.49
C GLN A 325 -4.33 7.22 7.42
N VAL A 326 -4.57 6.64 6.26
CA VAL A 326 -3.78 6.77 5.03
C VAL A 326 -4.73 7.22 3.93
N CYS A 327 -4.25 7.98 2.95
CA CYS A 327 -4.99 8.16 1.71
C CYS A 327 -4.19 7.67 0.51
N ALA A 328 -4.90 7.04 -0.42
CA ALA A 328 -4.34 6.53 -1.67
C ALA A 328 -5.36 6.70 -2.80
N GLY A 329 -4.87 6.75 -4.04
CA GLY A 329 -5.75 6.87 -5.20
C GLY A 329 -5.04 7.32 -6.47
N GLU A 330 -5.82 7.57 -7.53
CA GLU A 330 -5.37 8.22 -8.76
C GLU A 330 -5.96 9.62 -8.86
N LEU A 331 -5.13 10.66 -8.71
CA LEU A 331 -5.61 12.04 -8.70
C LEU A 331 -6.20 12.48 -10.04
N ARG A 332 -5.83 11.83 -11.15
CA ARG A 332 -6.47 12.07 -12.45
C ARG A 332 -7.93 11.58 -12.51
N GLY A 333 -8.37 10.82 -11.50
CA GLY A 333 -9.67 10.16 -11.47
C GLY A 333 -9.67 8.86 -12.28
N GLY A 334 -10.77 8.11 -12.19
CA GLY A 334 -10.97 6.88 -12.95
C GLY A 334 -10.34 5.62 -12.36
N LYS A 335 -9.58 5.70 -11.25
CA LYS A 335 -9.11 4.54 -10.47
C LYS A 335 -9.22 4.81 -8.97
N ASP A 336 -9.80 3.87 -8.23
CA ASP A 336 -9.95 3.93 -6.77
C ASP A 336 -10.39 2.56 -6.23
N THR A 337 -10.27 2.35 -4.92
CA THR A 337 -11.03 1.28 -4.26
C THR A 337 -12.48 1.68 -4.12
N CYS A 338 -13.39 0.73 -4.33
CA CYS A 338 -14.81 1.01 -4.38
C CYS A 338 -15.63 0.25 -3.35
N GLN A 339 -16.93 0.57 -3.29
CA GLN A 339 -17.89 -0.17 -2.48
C GLN A 339 -17.74 -1.69 -2.72
N GLY A 340 -17.72 -2.53 -1.68
CA GLY A 340 -17.47 -3.97 -1.80
C GLY A 340 -15.99 -4.38 -1.65
N ASP A 341 -15.03 -3.44 -1.72
CA ASP A 341 -13.66 -3.66 -1.25
C ASP A 341 -13.46 -3.29 0.23
N SER A 342 -14.53 -2.89 0.92
CA SER A 342 -14.52 -2.55 2.34
C SER A 342 -13.80 -3.61 3.17
N GLY A 343 -12.82 -3.19 3.97
CA GLY A 343 -12.00 -4.09 4.78
C GLY A 343 -10.85 -4.79 4.06
N SER A 344 -10.79 -4.74 2.73
CA SER A 344 -9.72 -5.35 1.93
C SER A 344 -8.38 -4.62 2.09
N PRO A 345 -7.24 -5.28 1.84
CA PRO A 345 -5.93 -4.68 2.02
C PRO A 345 -5.59 -3.63 0.96
N LEU A 346 -4.91 -2.59 1.41
CA LEU A 346 -3.95 -1.83 0.63
C LEU A 346 -2.56 -2.32 0.99
N GLN A 347 -1.76 -2.72 0.01
CA GLN A 347 -0.56 -3.53 0.23
C GLN A 347 0.60 -3.21 -0.70
N VAL A 348 1.80 -3.50 -0.24
CA VAL A 348 3.04 -3.41 -1.03
C VAL A 348 3.73 -4.76 -1.08
N VAL A 349 4.42 -5.04 -2.18
CA VAL A 349 5.22 -6.26 -2.34
C VAL A 349 6.59 -6.02 -1.71
N SER A 350 7.08 -6.98 -0.92
CA SER A 350 8.42 -6.90 -0.34
C SER A 350 9.49 -6.81 -1.42
N ARG A 351 10.44 -5.89 -1.21
CA ARG A 351 11.61 -5.71 -2.07
C ARG A 351 12.61 -6.86 -1.98
N GLN A 352 12.66 -7.56 -0.84
CA GLN A 352 13.56 -8.71 -0.67
C GLN A 352 12.93 -10.02 -1.16
N ASN A 353 11.60 -10.16 -1.06
CA ASN A 353 10.91 -11.38 -1.43
C ASN A 353 9.56 -11.07 -2.09
N LYS A 354 9.46 -11.26 -3.41
CA LYS A 354 8.25 -10.93 -4.19
C LYS A 354 6.99 -11.69 -3.77
N CYS A 355 7.14 -12.74 -2.96
CA CYS A 355 6.04 -13.50 -2.43
C CYS A 355 5.47 -12.94 -1.13
N ILE A 356 6.19 -12.04 -0.47
CA ILE A 356 5.72 -11.45 0.78
C ILE A 356 5.00 -10.15 0.45
N PHE A 357 3.75 -10.06 0.90
CA PHE A 357 2.97 -8.84 0.85
C PHE A 357 2.93 -8.21 2.23
N TYR A 358 3.13 -6.90 2.30
CA TYR A 358 2.90 -6.12 3.50
C TYR A 358 1.60 -5.35 3.37
N VAL A 359 0.65 -5.60 4.26
CA VAL A 359 -0.58 -4.81 4.36
C VAL A 359 -0.24 -3.51 5.08
N VAL A 360 -0.32 -2.40 4.35
CA VAL A 360 -0.01 -1.06 4.85
C VAL A 360 -1.24 -0.36 5.42
N ALA A 361 -2.43 -0.67 4.89
CA ALA A 361 -3.67 -0.08 5.32
C ALA A 361 -4.89 -0.98 5.03
N VAL A 362 -6.00 -0.72 5.73
CA VAL A 362 -7.29 -1.41 5.55
C VAL A 362 -8.30 -0.47 4.90
N THR A 363 -8.97 -0.91 3.83
CA THR A 363 -9.97 -0.11 3.10
C THR A 363 -11.13 0.29 4.00
N SER A 364 -11.35 1.59 4.19
CA SER A 364 -12.34 2.12 5.16
C SER A 364 -13.48 2.87 4.47
N PHE A 365 -13.23 4.04 3.89
CA PHE A 365 -14.28 4.82 3.22
C PHE A 365 -13.69 5.81 2.21
N GLY A 366 -14.55 6.39 1.38
CA GLY A 366 -14.19 7.48 0.48
C GLY A 366 -15.38 8.39 0.22
N PRO A 367 -15.15 9.67 -0.12
CA PRO A 367 -16.22 10.61 -0.50
C PRO A 367 -16.88 10.27 -1.83
N GLY A 368 -16.31 9.33 -2.59
CA GLY A 368 -16.89 8.71 -3.78
C GLY A 368 -15.82 7.94 -4.56
N CYS A 369 -16.24 6.89 -5.24
CA CYS A 369 -15.38 6.06 -6.06
C CYS A 369 -14.74 6.83 -7.22
N ALA A 370 -13.42 6.74 -7.35
CA ALA A 370 -12.68 7.15 -8.56
C ALA A 370 -12.89 8.63 -8.93
N LEU A 371 -13.23 9.45 -7.94
CA LEU A 371 -13.41 10.89 -8.11
C LEU A 371 -12.07 11.56 -8.34
N LYS A 372 -12.00 12.35 -9.42
CA LYS A 372 -10.83 13.16 -9.73
C LYS A 372 -10.45 14.04 -8.52
N GLY A 373 -9.16 14.06 -8.20
CA GLY A 373 -8.59 14.89 -7.15
C GLY A 373 -9.00 14.52 -5.72
N THR A 374 -9.67 13.39 -5.49
CA THR A 374 -10.08 13.00 -4.14
C THR A 374 -9.65 11.55 -3.84
N PRO A 375 -8.59 11.33 -3.05
CA PRO A 375 -8.15 9.98 -2.70
C PRO A 375 -9.12 9.30 -1.71
N ALA A 376 -9.17 7.96 -1.73
CA ALA A 376 -9.86 7.18 -0.72
C ALA A 376 -9.07 7.16 0.60
N ILE A 377 -9.78 6.82 1.68
CA ILE A 377 -9.26 6.83 3.04
C ILE A 377 -9.23 5.40 3.57
N TYR A 378 -8.08 5.03 4.13
CA TYR A 378 -7.77 3.72 4.68
C TYR A 378 -7.36 3.86 6.15
N THR A 379 -7.54 2.82 6.94
CA THR A 379 -7.03 2.73 8.31
C THR A 379 -5.56 2.31 8.27
N ARG A 380 -4.65 3.10 8.86
CA ARG A 380 -3.20 2.83 8.86
C ARG A 380 -2.86 1.65 9.77
N VAL A 381 -2.35 0.54 9.21
CA VAL A 381 -2.04 -0.67 10.01
C VAL A 381 -1.00 -0.40 11.10
N SER A 382 0.08 0.32 10.78
CA SER A 382 1.17 0.59 11.73
C SER A 382 0.72 1.35 13.00
N SER A 383 -0.42 2.04 12.95
CA SER A 383 -0.99 2.72 14.13
C SER A 383 -1.73 1.80 15.11
N TYR A 384 -1.98 0.53 14.74
CA TYR A 384 -2.77 -0.41 15.57
C TYR A 384 -2.00 -1.68 15.91
N LEU A 385 -0.70 -1.75 15.65
CA LEU A 385 0.10 -2.97 15.87
C LEU A 385 0.11 -3.43 17.31
N ASP A 386 0.21 -2.51 18.28
CA ASP A 386 0.16 -2.87 19.71
C ASP A 386 -1.15 -3.60 20.05
N TRP A 387 -2.28 -3.11 19.53
CA TRP A 387 -3.58 -3.74 19.72
C TRP A 387 -3.68 -5.08 18.96
N ILE A 388 -3.26 -5.10 17.69
CA ILE A 388 -3.30 -6.32 16.87
C ILE A 388 -2.48 -7.42 17.54
N GLU A 389 -1.25 -7.13 17.95
CA GLU A 389 -0.36 -8.10 18.58
C GLU A 389 -0.94 -8.60 19.91
N SER A 390 -1.53 -7.71 20.73
CA SER A 390 -2.15 -8.10 22.00
C SER A 390 -3.33 -9.08 21.85
N VAL A 391 -3.96 -9.11 20.68
CA VAL A 391 -5.12 -9.98 20.39
C VAL A 391 -4.71 -11.25 19.64
N VAL A 392 -3.88 -11.11 18.61
CA VAL A 392 -3.51 -12.20 17.70
C VAL A 392 -2.41 -13.08 18.28
N TRP A 393 -1.47 -12.49 19.01
CA TRP A 393 -0.31 -13.18 19.59
C TRP A 393 -0.09 -12.75 21.06
N PRO A 394 -1.06 -13.00 21.95
CA PRO A 394 -0.98 -12.54 23.35
C PRO A 394 0.20 -13.14 24.14
N GLU A 395 0.76 -14.26 23.68
CA GLU A 395 1.86 -14.97 24.33
C GLU A 395 3.24 -14.66 23.73
N GLY A 396 3.31 -13.88 22.62
CA GLY A 396 4.54 -13.56 21.91
C GLY A 396 4.83 -14.44 20.70
#